data_AF-A0A849EZT7-F1
#
_entry.id   AF-A0A849EZT7-F1
#
_cell.length_a   1.000
_cell.length_b   1.000
_cell.length_c   1.000
_cell.angle_alpha   90.00
_cell.angle_beta   90.00
_cell.angle_gamma   90.00
#
_symmetry.space_group_name_H-M   'P 1'
#
loop_
_entity.id
_entity.type
_entity.pdbx_description
1 polymer ?
#
loop_
_entity_poly.entity_id
_entity_poly.type
_entity_poly.pdbx_seq_one_letter_code
_entity_poly.pdbx_strand_id
1 'polypeptide(L)'
;MEKPYDNIELLSSQQRCKEMLVSLRKITQAISQHSKDLHRRYGLTGPQLVILNEIANHNTISVSELARSISLSQATVTDILNRLDRKGLVE
;
A
#
# COMPACT_ATOMS: atom_id res chain seq x y z
N MET A 1 -41.44 -1.11 18.18
CA MET A 1 -41.59 -0.08 17.13
C MET A 1 -40.34 0.79 17.17
N GLU A 2 -39.45 0.66 16.20
CA GLU A 2 -38.26 1.54 16.08
C GLU A 2 -38.72 3.00 15.89
N LYS A 3 -38.05 3.95 16.56
CA LYS A 3 -38.44 5.36 16.48
C LYS A 3 -37.92 5.95 15.17
N PRO A 4 -38.67 6.86 14.53
CA PRO A 4 -38.30 7.43 13.22
C PRO A 4 -36.92 8.14 13.19
N TYR A 5 -36.39 8.56 14.35
CA TYR A 5 -35.07 9.16 14.47
C TYR A 5 -33.91 8.17 14.27
N ASP A 6 -34.10 6.89 14.62
CA ASP A 6 -33.08 5.84 14.50
C ASP A 6 -32.69 5.59 13.03
N ASN A 7 -33.65 5.77 12.11
CA ASN A 7 -33.43 5.61 10.67
C ASN A 7 -32.61 6.76 10.04
N ILE A 8 -32.73 7.98 10.56
CA ILE A 8 -32.01 9.15 10.02
C ILE A 8 -30.52 9.08 10.38
N GLU A 9 -30.19 8.69 11.62
CA GLU A 9 -28.79 8.47 12.04
C GLU A 9 -28.12 7.30 11.31
N LEU A 10 -28.87 6.23 11.03
CA LEU A 10 -28.37 5.08 10.27
C LEU A 10 -28.05 5.46 8.81
N LEU A 11 -28.93 6.21 8.15
CA LEU A 11 -28.71 6.71 6.78
C LEU A 11 -27.52 7.69 6.71
N SER A 12 -27.39 8.59 7.69
CA SER A 12 -26.22 9.49 7.81
C SER A 12 -24.93 8.69 7.98
N SER A 13 -24.94 7.65 8.80
CA SER A 13 -23.77 6.80 9.03
C SER A 13 -23.37 6.00 7.79
N GLN A 14 -24.34 5.48 7.04
CA GLN A 14 -24.07 4.83 5.76
C GLN A 14 -23.49 5.80 4.72
N GLN A 15 -23.97 7.05 4.68
CA GLN A 15 -23.46 8.06 3.77
C GLN A 15 -22.00 8.42 4.06
N ARG A 16 -21.64 8.62 5.34
CA ARG A 16 -20.25 8.87 5.74
C ARG A 16 -19.32 7.70 5.40
N CYS A 17 -19.76 6.45 5.61
CA CYS A 17 -18.98 5.28 5.22
C CYS A 17 -18.73 5.24 3.70
N LYS A 18 -19.74 5.57 2.88
CA LYS A 18 -19.58 5.64 1.41
C LYS A 18 -18.56 6.72 1.02
N GLU A 19 -18.62 7.90 1.62
CA GLU A 19 -17.68 9.00 1.36
C GLU A 19 -16.24 8.63 1.76
N MET A 20 -16.07 7.93 2.88
CA MET A 20 -14.78 7.40 3.30
C MET A 20 -14.23 6.39 2.28
N LEU A 21 -15.04 5.45 1.81
CA LEU A 21 -14.63 4.48 0.79
C LEU A 21 -14.28 5.14 -0.55
N VAL A 22 -15.02 6.17 -0.96
CA VAL A 22 -14.69 6.96 -2.15
C VAL A 22 -13.34 7.67 -1.98
N SER A 23 -13.08 8.24 -0.80
CA SER A 23 -11.82 8.92 -0.50
C SER A 23 -10.64 7.95 -0.49
N LEU A 24 -10.80 6.77 0.13
CA LEU A 24 -9.82 5.69 0.08
C LEU A 24 -9.53 5.25 -1.37
N ARG A 25 -10.56 5.11 -2.21
CA ARG A 25 -10.38 4.76 -3.62
C ARG A 25 -9.59 5.82 -4.38
N LYS A 26 -9.86 7.11 -4.14
CA LYS A 26 -9.10 8.23 -4.75
C LYS A 26 -7.62 8.18 -4.33
N ILE A 27 -7.33 7.90 -3.06
CA ILE A 27 -5.97 7.72 -2.55
C ILE A 27 -5.28 6.55 -3.24
N THR A 28 -5.92 5.38 -3.29
CA THR A 28 -5.38 4.19 -3.99
C THR A 28 -5.11 4.47 -5.47
N GLN A 29 -5.99 5.23 -6.13
CA GLN A 29 -5.80 5.61 -7.53
C GLN A 29 -4.61 6.55 -7.73
N ALA A 30 -4.45 7.55 -6.85
CA ALA A 30 -3.30 8.45 -6.88
C ALA A 30 -1.98 7.70 -6.66
N ILE A 31 -1.95 6.75 -5.70
CA ILE A 31 -0.79 5.87 -5.46
C ILE A 31 -0.48 5.02 -6.70
N SER A 32 -1.51 4.43 -7.33
CA SER A 32 -1.33 3.64 -8.55
C SER A 32 -0.77 4.48 -9.71
N GLN A 33 -1.27 5.71 -9.88
CA GLN A 33 -0.77 6.62 -10.91
C GLN A 33 0.69 7.02 -10.67
N HIS A 34 1.04 7.36 -9.43
CA HIS A 34 2.42 7.66 -9.06
C HIS A 34 3.36 6.47 -9.27
N SER A 35 2.91 5.27 -8.91
CA SER A 35 3.62 4.01 -9.15
C SER A 35 3.89 3.76 -10.65
N LYS A 36 2.92 4.04 -11.53
CA LYS A 36 3.11 3.96 -13.00
C LYS A 36 4.14 4.97 -13.51
N ASP A 37 4.11 6.19 -12.98
CA ASP A 37 5.07 7.24 -13.34
C ASP A 37 6.50 6.84 -12.95
N LEU A 38 6.69 6.35 -11.73
CA LEU A 38 7.98 5.85 -11.26
C LEU A 38 8.43 4.62 -12.04
N HIS A 39 7.52 3.72 -12.40
CA HIS A 39 7.83 2.59 -13.28
C HIS A 39 8.34 3.06 -14.65
N ARG A 40 7.71 4.06 -15.24
CA ARG A 40 8.13 4.60 -16.54
C ARG A 40 9.51 5.26 -16.46
N ARG A 41 9.81 5.96 -15.36
CA ARG A 41 11.07 6.69 -15.19
C ARG A 41 12.25 5.81 -14.77
N TYR A 42 12.00 4.84 -13.89
CA TYR A 42 13.05 4.07 -13.21
C TYR A 42 12.93 2.55 -13.43
N GLY A 43 11.88 2.07 -14.10
CA GLY A 43 11.63 0.64 -14.30
C GLY A 43 11.25 -0.12 -13.03
N LEU A 44 10.81 0.57 -11.97
CA LEU A 44 10.50 -0.01 -10.66
C LEU A 44 8.99 -0.07 -10.42
N THR A 45 8.50 -1.15 -9.81
CA THR A 45 7.10 -1.26 -9.40
C THR A 45 6.85 -0.63 -8.03
N GLY A 46 5.60 -0.31 -7.70
CA GLY A 46 5.22 0.19 -6.37
C GLY A 46 5.80 -0.63 -5.20
N PRO A 47 5.61 -1.97 -5.16
CA PRO A 47 6.19 -2.81 -4.13
C PRO A 47 7.73 -2.75 -4.04
N GLN A 48 8.43 -2.63 -5.17
CA GLN A 48 9.89 -2.47 -5.20
C GLN A 48 10.33 -1.17 -4.53
N LEU A 49 9.62 -0.08 -4.78
CA LEU A 49 9.92 1.23 -4.19
C LEU A 49 9.66 1.25 -2.67
N VAL A 50 8.56 0.63 -2.23
CA VAL A 50 8.25 0.52 -0.80
C VAL A 50 9.32 -0.29 -0.08
N ILE A 51 9.78 -1.41 -0.66
CA ILE A 51 10.87 -2.21 -0.10
C ILE A 51 12.17 -1.40 0.01
N LEU A 52 12.56 -0.69 -1.06
CA LEU A 52 13.76 0.14 -1.04
C LEU A 52 13.67 1.26 0.02
N ASN A 53 12.51 1.90 0.14
CA ASN A 53 12.28 2.92 1.17
C ASN A 53 12.37 2.32 2.58
N GLU A 54 11.83 1.13 2.79
CA GLU A 54 11.88 0.49 4.10
C GLU A 54 13.31 0.12 4.50
N ILE A 55 14.06 -0.47 3.57
CA ILE A 55 15.49 -0.76 3.76
C ILE A 55 16.27 0.53 4.02
N ALA A 56 16.01 1.61 3.28
CA ALA A 56 16.72 2.88 3.47
C ALA A 56 16.44 3.54 4.83
N ASN A 57 15.26 3.29 5.43
CA ASN A 57 14.88 3.85 6.74
C ASN A 57 15.32 2.99 7.93
N HIS A 58 15.93 1.82 7.70
CA HIS A 58 16.34 0.88 8.74
C HIS A 58 17.81 0.52 8.55
N ASN A 59 18.60 0.48 9.63
CA ASN A 59 20.00 0.04 9.53
C ASN A 59 20.10 -1.43 9.09
N THR A 60 19.26 -2.29 9.67
CA THR A 60 19.10 -3.70 9.34
C THR A 60 17.66 -4.10 9.56
N ILE A 61 17.09 -4.87 8.63
CA ILE A 61 15.72 -5.38 8.69
C ILE A 61 15.68 -6.82 8.18
N SER A 62 15.03 -7.73 8.90
CA SER A 62 14.86 -9.09 8.41
C SER A 62 13.79 -9.16 7.33
N VAL A 63 13.89 -10.16 6.43
CA VAL A 63 12.87 -10.39 5.39
C VAL A 63 11.47 -10.59 5.99
N SER A 64 11.38 -11.23 7.15
CA SER A 64 10.13 -11.47 7.87
C SER A 64 9.50 -10.17 8.39
N GLU A 65 10.31 -9.26 8.92
CA GLU A 65 9.87 -7.94 9.39
C GLU A 65 9.43 -7.07 8.22
N LEU A 66 10.23 -7.06 7.14
CA LEU A 66 9.92 -6.34 5.91
C LEU A 66 8.59 -6.80 5.32
N ALA A 67 8.37 -8.11 5.22
CA ALA A 67 7.10 -8.69 4.75
C ALA A 67 5.91 -8.24 5.59
N ARG A 68 6.07 -8.20 6.93
CA ARG A 68 5.03 -7.73 7.83
C ARG A 68 4.76 -6.23 7.69
N SER A 69 5.79 -5.40 7.55
CA SER A 69 5.60 -3.94 7.48
C SER A 69 4.89 -3.51 6.19
N ILE A 70 5.08 -4.24 5.10
CA ILE A 70 4.48 -3.94 3.80
C ILE A 70 3.27 -4.83 3.45
N SER A 71 2.79 -5.65 4.40
CA SER A 71 1.64 -6.56 4.22
C SER A 71 1.76 -7.50 3.02
N LEU A 72 2.95 -8.02 2.74
CA LEU A 72 3.20 -9.01 1.69
C LEU A 72 3.64 -10.35 2.28
N SER A 73 3.50 -11.42 1.50
CA SER A 73 4.07 -12.71 1.90
C SER A 73 5.60 -12.67 1.86
N GLN A 74 6.26 -13.42 2.73
CA GLN A 74 7.71 -13.53 2.73
C GLN A 74 8.25 -13.99 1.36
N ALA A 75 7.57 -14.94 0.71
CA ALA A 75 7.94 -15.40 -0.64
C ALA A 75 7.89 -14.27 -1.68
N THR A 76 6.85 -13.43 -1.64
CA THR A 76 6.73 -12.26 -2.53
C THR A 76 7.85 -11.25 -2.26
N VAL A 77 8.17 -10.99 -0.99
CA VAL A 77 9.28 -10.10 -0.63
C VAL A 77 10.60 -10.62 -1.14
N THR A 78 10.91 -11.91 -0.94
CA THR A 78 12.13 -12.55 -1.45
C THR A 78 12.24 -12.44 -2.97
N ASP A 79 11.17 -12.71 -3.72
CA ASP A 79 11.19 -12.56 -5.18
C ASP A 79 11.46 -11.11 -5.61
N ILE A 80 10.88 -10.13 -4.90
CA ILE A 80 11.14 -8.72 -5.16
C ILE A 80 12.60 -8.35 -4.85
N LEU A 81 13.14 -8.80 -3.71
CA LEU A 81 14.54 -8.56 -3.32
C LEU A 81 15.50 -9.12 -4.38
N ASN A 82 15.29 -10.36 -4.85
CA ASN A 82 16.08 -10.95 -5.94
C ASN A 82 16.05 -10.09 -7.22
N ARG A 83 14.89 -9.50 -7.54
CA ARG A 83 14.76 -8.61 -8.70
C ARG A 83 15.43 -7.25 -8.50
N LEU A 84 15.55 -6.78 -7.26
CA LEU A 84 16.25 -5.55 -6.90
C LEU A 84 17.77 -5.77 -6.88
N ASP A 85 18.23 -6.90 -6.36
CA ASP A 85 19.64 -7.34 -6.36
C ASP A 85 20.19 -7.45 -7.79
N ARG A 86 19.44 -8.09 -8.70
CA ARG A 86 19.78 -8.14 -10.14
C ARG A 86 19.90 -6.77 -10.80
N LYS A 87 19.36 -5.71 -10.20
CA LYS A 87 19.47 -4.32 -10.65
C LYS A 87 20.57 -3.54 -9.93
N GLY A 88 21.29 -4.16 -8.99
CA GLY A 88 22.32 -3.54 -8.17
C GLY A 88 21.76 -2.52 -7.17
N LEU A 89 20.52 -2.71 -6.71
CA LEU A 89 19.85 -1.78 -5.79
C LEU A 89 19.83 -2.23 -4.33
N VAL A 90 20.11 -3.50 -4.06
CA VAL A 90 20.24 -4.12 -2.72
C VAL A 90 21.30 -5.22 -2.80
N GLU A 91 21.80 -5.68 -1.64
CA GLU A 91 22.74 -6.80 -1.48
C GLU A 91 22.25 -7.80 -0.42
#